data_AF-A0A4Q2AS57-F1
#
_entry.id   AF-A0A4Q2AS57-F1
#
_cell.length_a   1.000
_cell.length_b   1.000
_cell.length_c   1.000
_cell.angle_alpha   90.00
_cell.angle_beta   90.00
_cell.angle_gamma   90.00
#
_symmetry.space_group_name_H-M   'P 1'
#
loop_
_entity.id
_entity.type
_entity.pdbx_description
1 polymer ?
#
loop_
_entity_poly.entity_id
_entity_poly.type
_entity_poly.pdbx_seq_one_letter_code
_entity_poly.pdbx_strand_id
1 'polypeptide(L)'
;MPSNKDKIPYFTINKILWKWKLHDGEDGCKVVPNIALSMDKPAPSLPMQQKPKVVEPQHASITPKRDSLDKMVDDLERAGKALARFQAWLNAPNPQKPVIVKPKRDDSAPAFDIQEIPAAMRKIYLPKSAALMERWFSGKLNYSRTSLDESSEINQDGKPYPSDMYDMSTIKLDWVLRFPRAKQQFDYLINEAIRSQKSRNQLHKLLIPYKDCATRLYTDDICGNDLRNIHRRFQFQYSRVDSTFGQKIETQLDAQLRNNGVPDDLSGALGSFNIYAALGSVRFSWDVDSHRTTAEVTGMWVYVKDNYTFTDKPGERSQYLGHWSSNGVIVVPYSAAAAFLNSEHVPYVKYAVARGNSLIKGNVYYPVENVDFRRWAEIHTRGGDFIVYSDKKYIPISPPIEIPL
;
A
#
# COMPACT_ATOMS: atom_id res chain seq x y z
N MET A 1 -2.54 -31.57 -2.55
CA MET A 1 -1.13 -31.10 -2.52
C MET A 1 -0.50 -31.43 -3.86
N PRO A 2 0.09 -30.47 -4.60
CA PRO A 2 0.87 -30.80 -5.80
C PRO A 2 2.01 -31.76 -5.43
N SER A 3 2.34 -32.73 -6.29
CA SER A 3 3.42 -33.66 -5.98
C SER A 3 4.77 -32.91 -5.98
N ASN A 4 5.77 -33.42 -5.25
CA ASN A 4 7.12 -32.84 -5.19
C ASN A 4 7.83 -32.79 -6.57
N LYS A 5 7.21 -33.35 -7.62
CA LYS A 5 7.70 -33.36 -8.99
C LYS A 5 7.02 -32.33 -9.90
N ASP A 6 5.90 -31.75 -9.50
CA ASP A 6 5.13 -30.84 -10.34
C ASP A 6 5.68 -29.40 -10.21
N LYS A 7 6.10 -28.82 -11.33
CA LYS A 7 6.51 -27.42 -11.41
C LYS A 7 5.27 -26.53 -11.31
N ILE A 8 5.30 -25.57 -10.41
CA ILE A 8 4.21 -24.63 -10.12
C ILE A 8 4.44 -23.35 -10.93
N PRO A 9 3.41 -22.81 -11.60
CA PRO A 9 3.53 -21.54 -12.31
C PRO A 9 3.76 -20.39 -11.32
N TYR A 10 4.53 -19.39 -11.73
CA TYR A 10 4.73 -18.17 -10.96
C TYR A 10 4.98 -16.97 -11.86
N PHE A 11 4.76 -15.78 -11.30
CA PHE A 11 5.04 -14.52 -11.96
C PHE A 11 6.26 -13.82 -11.35
N THR A 12 7.10 -13.25 -12.21
CA THR A 12 8.23 -12.38 -11.82
C THR A 12 8.06 -10.99 -12.40
N ILE A 13 8.68 -10.01 -11.77
CA ILE A 13 8.79 -8.67 -12.33
C ILE A 13 9.76 -8.70 -13.52
N ASN A 14 9.26 -8.43 -14.74
CA ASN A 14 10.13 -8.01 -15.84
C ASN A 14 10.55 -6.56 -15.60
N LYS A 15 11.80 -6.36 -15.19
CA LYS A 15 12.32 -5.04 -14.82
C LYS A 15 12.43 -4.05 -15.98
N ILE A 16 12.44 -4.52 -17.23
CA ILE A 16 12.53 -3.68 -18.43
C ILE A 16 11.14 -3.16 -18.80
N LEU A 17 10.16 -4.06 -18.90
CA LEU A 17 8.80 -3.71 -19.30
C LEU A 17 7.89 -3.29 -18.13
N TRP A 18 8.37 -3.44 -16.89
CA TRP A 18 7.60 -3.27 -15.66
C TRP A 18 6.28 -4.05 -15.65
N LYS A 19 6.31 -5.29 -16.15
CA LYS A 19 5.15 -6.19 -16.28
C LYS A 19 5.43 -7.55 -15.65
N TRP A 20 4.37 -8.24 -15.26
CA TRP A 20 4.49 -9.62 -14.81
C TRP A 20 4.89 -10.52 -15.98
N LYS A 21 5.97 -11.29 -15.81
CA LYS A 21 6.35 -12.38 -16.69
C LYS A 21 5.94 -13.69 -16.04
N LEU A 22 5.03 -14.42 -16.70
CA LEU A 22 4.65 -15.78 -16.33
C LEU A 22 5.81 -16.74 -16.63
N HIS A 23 6.04 -17.66 -15.71
CA HIS A 23 6.89 -18.83 -15.89
C HIS A 23 6.07 -20.07 -15.52
N ASP A 24 5.91 -20.99 -16.46
CA ASP A 24 5.13 -22.22 -16.31
C ASP A 24 5.86 -23.40 -16.97
N GLY A 25 5.26 -24.60 -16.93
CA GLY A 25 5.86 -25.81 -17.48
C GLY A 25 7.25 -26.07 -16.92
N GLU A 26 8.25 -26.18 -17.80
CA GLU A 26 9.64 -26.43 -17.43
C GLU A 26 10.31 -25.26 -16.69
N ASP A 27 9.82 -24.03 -16.83
CA ASP A 27 10.39 -22.85 -16.14
C ASP A 27 9.73 -22.58 -14.77
N GLY A 28 8.74 -23.39 -14.38
CA GLY A 28 8.01 -23.28 -13.11
C GLY A 28 8.88 -23.55 -11.87
N CYS A 29 8.40 -23.11 -10.70
CA CYS A 29 9.07 -23.27 -9.42
C CYS A 29 8.71 -24.59 -8.74
N LYS A 30 9.50 -25.02 -7.74
CA LYS A 30 9.23 -26.25 -6.97
C LYS A 30 8.98 -25.91 -5.51
N VAL A 31 8.06 -26.63 -4.87
CA VAL A 31 7.87 -26.51 -3.42
C VAL A 31 9.14 -26.91 -2.69
N VAL A 32 9.55 -26.12 -1.70
CA VAL A 32 10.61 -26.49 -0.76
C VAL A 32 9.96 -26.86 0.56
N PRO A 33 9.89 -28.15 0.91
CA PRO A 33 9.23 -28.59 2.13
C PRO A 33 10.03 -28.18 3.37
N ASN A 34 9.35 -28.08 4.50
CA ASN A 34 9.95 -28.02 5.84
C ASN A 34 10.88 -26.83 6.12
N ILE A 35 10.69 -25.72 5.41
CA ILE A 35 11.36 -24.46 5.67
C ILE A 35 10.35 -23.35 5.93
N ALA A 36 10.75 -22.35 6.72
CA ALA A 36 9.90 -21.23 7.11
C ALA A 36 10.67 -19.91 7.00
N LEU A 37 9.91 -18.82 6.80
CA LEU A 37 10.40 -17.46 6.91
C LEU A 37 11.05 -17.27 8.29
N SER A 38 12.27 -16.75 8.34
CA SER A 38 12.98 -16.50 9.60
C SER A 38 12.52 -15.17 10.21
N MET A 39 12.49 -15.16 11.54
CA MET A 39 12.21 -14.01 12.39
C MET A 39 13.34 -13.84 13.42
N ASP A 40 14.51 -14.42 13.17
CA ASP A 40 15.53 -14.63 14.20
C ASP A 40 16.50 -13.43 14.30
N LYS A 41 16.57 -12.59 13.25
CA LYS A 41 17.45 -11.43 13.27
C LYS A 41 16.99 -10.43 14.33
N PRO A 42 17.88 -9.93 15.20
CA PRO A 42 17.50 -8.98 16.23
C PRO A 42 16.95 -7.69 15.63
N ALA A 43 15.97 -7.09 16.33
CA ALA A 43 15.36 -5.84 15.88
C ALA A 43 16.40 -4.70 15.78
N PRO A 44 16.26 -3.78 14.81
CA PRO A 44 17.18 -2.65 14.67
C PRO A 44 17.18 -1.74 15.90
N SER A 45 18.26 -1.00 16.14
CA SER A 45 18.29 0.04 17.17
C SER A 45 17.22 1.11 16.92
N LEU A 46 16.63 1.66 17.99
CA LEU A 46 15.70 2.78 17.85
C LEU A 46 16.41 4.00 17.24
N PRO A 47 15.79 4.72 16.29
CA PRO A 47 16.39 5.90 15.69
C PRO A 47 16.70 6.98 16.75
N MET A 48 17.95 7.44 16.83
CA MET A 48 18.27 8.73 17.45
C MET A 48 17.80 9.85 16.50
N GLN A 49 17.03 10.82 17.00
CA GLN A 49 16.49 11.92 16.19
C GLN A 49 17.62 12.74 15.52
N GLN A 50 17.78 12.66 14.19
CA GLN A 50 18.68 13.54 13.42
C GLN A 50 18.06 14.01 12.10
N LYS A 51 18.26 15.31 11.79
CA LYS A 51 17.63 16.10 10.72
C LYS A 51 18.22 15.80 9.32
N PRO A 52 17.41 15.81 8.23
CA PRO A 52 17.90 15.48 6.89
C PRO A 52 18.53 16.67 6.14
N LYS A 53 19.61 16.42 5.38
CA LYS A 53 20.21 17.33 4.38
C LYS A 53 19.74 16.97 2.96
N VAL A 54 19.54 18.02 2.16
CA VAL A 54 18.97 18.07 0.80
C VAL A 54 20.05 17.85 -0.27
N VAL A 55 19.72 17.14 -1.36
CA VAL A 55 20.47 17.24 -2.64
C VAL A 55 19.48 17.28 -3.82
N GLU A 56 19.73 18.22 -4.72
CA GLU A 56 18.95 18.63 -5.88
C GLU A 56 19.20 17.74 -7.13
N PRO A 57 18.26 17.65 -8.09
CA PRO A 57 18.28 16.69 -9.21
C PRO A 57 18.61 17.32 -10.58
N GLN A 58 19.02 16.49 -11.55
CA GLN A 58 19.20 16.89 -12.96
C GLN A 58 18.29 16.09 -13.92
N HIS A 59 17.87 16.79 -14.98
CA HIS A 59 16.82 16.50 -15.95
C HIS A 59 17.32 15.93 -17.30
N ALA A 60 16.41 15.25 -18.04
CA ALA A 60 16.15 15.31 -19.51
C ALA A 60 15.58 13.94 -19.98
N SER A 61 14.30 13.77 -20.39
CA SER A 61 13.54 14.15 -21.62
C SER A 61 13.89 13.36 -22.90
N ILE A 62 12.90 12.66 -23.50
CA ILE A 62 12.49 12.65 -24.94
C ILE A 62 11.40 11.56 -25.17
N THR A 63 10.44 11.86 -26.06
CA THR A 63 9.21 11.12 -26.46
C THR A 63 9.20 10.97 -28.02
N PRO A 64 8.15 10.45 -28.72
CA PRO A 64 7.60 9.08 -28.83
C PRO A 64 7.36 8.62 -30.32
N LYS A 65 6.81 7.40 -30.53
CA LYS A 65 5.76 6.98 -31.52
C LYS A 65 5.80 5.44 -31.68
N ARG A 66 4.75 4.64 -31.41
CA ARG A 66 3.40 4.39 -32.01
C ARG A 66 3.41 3.53 -33.29
N ASP A 67 2.37 2.68 -33.36
CA ASP A 67 1.91 1.75 -34.40
C ASP A 67 2.51 0.33 -34.32
N SER A 68 1.77 -0.78 -34.50
CA SER A 68 0.35 -1.02 -34.83
C SER A 68 -0.06 -2.43 -34.39
N LEU A 69 -1.38 -2.62 -34.22
CA LEU A 69 -2.08 -3.87 -33.96
C LEU A 69 -2.01 -4.83 -35.16
N ASP A 70 -1.81 -6.13 -34.92
CA ASP A 70 -2.83 -7.16 -35.19
C ASP A 70 -2.28 -8.60 -35.06
N LYS A 71 -3.22 -9.50 -34.73
CA LYS A 71 -3.16 -10.98 -34.63
C LYS A 71 -2.96 -11.54 -33.22
N MET A 72 -4.05 -11.44 -32.46
CA MET A 72 -4.35 -12.28 -31.30
C MET A 72 -5.67 -13.01 -31.58
N VAL A 73 -5.59 -14.18 -32.20
CA VAL A 73 -6.61 -15.23 -32.14
C VAL A 73 -5.84 -16.54 -32.30
N ASP A 74 -5.63 -17.26 -31.19
CA ASP A 74 -5.49 -18.73 -31.14
C ASP A 74 -5.12 -19.26 -29.75
N ASP A 75 -4.73 -18.42 -28.78
CA ASP A 75 -4.25 -18.90 -27.47
C ASP A 75 -5.31 -19.03 -26.35
N LEU A 76 -6.61 -19.02 -26.68
CA LEU A 76 -7.67 -19.16 -25.67
C LEU A 76 -8.09 -20.63 -25.39
N GLU A 77 -7.59 -21.61 -26.13
CA GLU A 77 -8.09 -23.00 -26.00
C GLU A 77 -7.29 -23.89 -25.05
N ARG A 78 -6.09 -23.47 -24.59
CA ARG A 78 -5.23 -24.30 -23.73
C ARG A 78 -5.47 -24.16 -22.23
N ALA A 79 -6.23 -23.16 -21.78
CA ALA A 79 -6.56 -22.97 -20.36
C ALA A 79 -7.67 -23.92 -19.85
N GLY A 80 -8.47 -24.52 -20.73
CA GLY A 80 -9.63 -25.35 -20.35
C GLY A 80 -9.30 -26.76 -19.83
N LYS A 81 -8.18 -27.36 -20.26
CA LYS A 81 -7.86 -28.78 -19.94
C LYS A 81 -7.36 -28.99 -18.50
N ALA A 82 -6.89 -27.94 -17.83
CA ALA A 82 -6.48 -28.01 -16.43
C ALA A 82 -7.68 -28.05 -15.47
N LEU A 83 -8.81 -27.44 -15.85
CA LEU A 83 -10.02 -27.36 -15.01
C LEU A 83 -10.77 -28.70 -14.95
N ALA A 84 -10.82 -29.43 -16.08
CA ALA A 84 -11.56 -30.71 -16.18
C ALA A 84 -10.92 -31.85 -15.35
N ARG A 85 -9.59 -31.90 -15.26
CA ARG A 85 -8.87 -32.92 -14.46
C ARG A 85 -9.05 -32.72 -12.96
N PHE A 86 -9.31 -31.48 -12.55
CA PHE A 86 -9.55 -31.11 -11.15
C PHE A 86 -10.99 -31.44 -10.71
N GLN A 87 -11.99 -31.28 -11.58
CA GLN A 87 -13.37 -31.73 -11.32
C GLN A 87 -13.45 -33.25 -11.11
N ALA A 88 -12.67 -34.04 -11.85
CA ALA A 88 -12.61 -35.50 -11.64
C ALA A 88 -11.98 -35.88 -10.28
N TRP A 89 -11.06 -35.06 -9.77
CA TRP A 89 -10.43 -35.25 -8.46
C TRP A 89 -11.35 -34.87 -7.29
N LEU A 90 -12.12 -33.78 -7.40
CA LEU A 90 -13.07 -33.34 -6.36
C LEU A 90 -14.16 -34.37 -6.06
N ASN A 91 -14.46 -35.27 -7.00
CA ASN A 91 -15.47 -36.30 -6.87
C ASN A 91 -14.94 -37.65 -6.33
N ALA A 92 -13.66 -37.74 -5.97
CA ALA A 92 -13.07 -38.97 -5.41
C ALA A 92 -13.35 -39.08 -3.89
N PRO A 93 -13.75 -40.25 -3.34
CA PRO A 93 -14.07 -40.39 -1.92
C PRO A 93 -12.84 -40.20 -1.01
N ASN A 94 -13.06 -39.47 0.08
CA ASN A 94 -12.10 -38.94 1.04
C ASN A 94 -11.39 -40.03 1.90
N PRO A 95 -10.06 -39.95 2.15
CA PRO A 95 -9.45 -40.56 3.32
C PRO A 95 -9.21 -39.56 4.46
N GLN A 96 -9.15 -40.11 5.67
CA GLN A 96 -9.28 -39.48 6.98
C GLN A 96 -8.27 -38.38 7.35
N LYS A 97 -8.69 -37.53 8.31
CA LYS A 97 -8.00 -36.37 8.92
C LYS A 97 -6.47 -36.56 9.06
N PRO A 98 -5.65 -35.58 8.61
CA PRO A 98 -4.20 -35.68 8.77
C PRO A 98 -3.78 -35.38 10.22
N VAL A 99 -3.00 -36.31 10.77
CA VAL A 99 -2.18 -36.15 11.98
C VAL A 99 -1.15 -35.06 11.75
N ILE A 100 -1.04 -34.09 12.66
CA ILE A 100 0.00 -33.05 12.63
C ILE A 100 1.33 -33.71 13.02
N VAL A 101 2.11 -34.13 12.04
CA VAL A 101 3.53 -34.42 12.20
C VAL A 101 4.28 -33.11 12.01
N LYS A 102 4.99 -32.62 13.03
CA LYS A 102 5.98 -31.54 12.86
C LYS A 102 7.16 -32.11 12.07
N PRO A 103 7.38 -31.75 10.79
CA PRO A 103 8.55 -32.23 10.09
C PRO A 103 9.81 -31.53 10.62
N LYS A 104 10.93 -32.26 10.71
CA LYS A 104 12.26 -31.69 11.01
C LYS A 104 12.61 -30.65 9.93
N ARG A 105 13.10 -29.49 10.37
CA ARG A 105 13.62 -28.41 9.51
C ARG A 105 14.74 -28.98 8.65
N ASP A 106 14.65 -28.81 7.34
CA ASP A 106 15.76 -29.14 6.44
C ASP A 106 16.69 -27.92 6.42
N ASP A 107 17.78 -27.99 7.19
CA ASP A 107 18.74 -26.88 7.37
C ASP A 107 19.59 -26.60 6.12
N SER A 108 19.32 -27.27 5.00
CA SER A 108 20.09 -27.14 3.76
C SER A 108 19.77 -25.88 2.94
N ALA A 109 18.56 -25.32 3.05
CA ALA A 109 18.19 -24.11 2.31
C ALA A 109 18.56 -22.82 3.07
N PRO A 110 19.21 -21.83 2.42
CA PRO A 110 19.57 -20.58 3.08
C PRO A 110 18.34 -19.85 3.63
N ALA A 111 18.37 -19.51 4.92
CA ALA A 111 17.31 -18.75 5.55
C ALA A 111 17.12 -17.35 4.90
N PHE A 112 15.89 -16.88 4.92
CA PHE A 112 15.50 -15.51 4.58
C PHE A 112 14.76 -14.93 5.77
N ASP A 113 15.31 -13.89 6.37
CA ASP A 113 14.66 -13.17 7.48
C ASP A 113 13.70 -12.11 6.94
N ILE A 114 12.55 -11.91 7.61
CA ILE A 114 11.57 -10.90 7.19
C ILE A 114 12.18 -9.49 7.08
N GLN A 115 13.21 -9.18 7.88
CA GLN A 115 13.92 -7.90 7.82
C GLN A 115 14.86 -7.77 6.60
N GLU A 116 14.99 -8.80 5.75
CA GLU A 116 15.68 -8.71 4.46
C GLU A 116 14.77 -8.14 3.34
N ILE A 117 13.45 -8.05 3.56
CA ILE A 117 12.49 -7.52 2.56
C ILE A 117 12.87 -6.11 2.08
N PRO A 118 13.25 -5.14 2.93
CA PRO A 118 13.63 -3.80 2.44
C PRO A 118 14.83 -3.80 1.50
N ALA A 119 15.80 -4.69 1.71
CA ALA A 119 16.92 -4.83 0.77
C ALA A 119 16.46 -5.44 -0.57
N ALA A 120 15.55 -6.41 -0.51
CA ALA A 120 14.92 -6.99 -1.70
C ALA A 120 14.08 -5.95 -2.47
N MET A 121 13.30 -5.11 -1.78
CA MET A 121 12.52 -4.01 -2.35
C MET A 121 13.38 -3.04 -3.17
N ARG A 122 14.56 -2.65 -2.66
CA ARG A 122 15.49 -1.79 -3.43
C ARG A 122 15.97 -2.45 -4.73
N LYS A 123 16.20 -3.77 -4.73
CA LYS A 123 16.59 -4.51 -5.94
C LYS A 123 15.49 -4.58 -7.00
N ILE A 124 14.24 -4.35 -6.60
CA ILE A 124 13.08 -4.23 -7.49
C ILE A 124 12.57 -2.79 -7.55
N TYR A 125 13.46 -1.80 -7.45
CA TYR A 125 13.15 -0.38 -7.65
C TYR A 125 12.01 0.18 -6.78
N LEU A 126 11.89 -0.30 -5.54
CA LEU A 126 10.94 0.19 -4.54
C LEU A 126 11.65 0.90 -3.35
N PRO A 127 12.45 1.96 -3.56
CA PRO A 127 13.25 2.57 -2.49
C PRO A 127 12.43 3.29 -1.40
N LYS A 128 11.30 3.95 -1.72
CA LYS A 128 10.45 4.58 -0.70
C LYS A 128 9.69 3.54 0.11
N SER A 129 9.22 2.50 -0.55
CA SER A 129 8.59 1.35 0.11
C SER A 129 9.56 0.70 1.09
N ALA A 130 10.82 0.49 0.68
CA ALA A 130 11.88 -0.05 1.54
C ALA A 130 12.15 0.85 2.76
N ALA A 131 12.21 2.17 2.57
CA ALA A 131 12.45 3.12 3.66
C ALA A 131 11.33 3.11 4.69
N LEU A 132 10.07 3.05 4.27
CA LEU A 132 8.91 2.97 5.18
C LEU A 132 8.88 1.63 5.93
N MET A 133 9.25 0.53 5.27
CA MET A 133 9.31 -0.79 5.92
C MET A 133 10.46 -0.88 6.94
N GLU A 134 11.63 -0.32 6.62
CA GLU A 134 12.72 -0.19 7.60
C GLU A 134 12.33 0.66 8.79
N ARG A 135 11.63 1.76 8.51
CA ARG A 135 11.07 2.61 9.56
C ARG A 135 10.15 1.80 10.47
N TRP A 136 9.23 1.01 9.90
CA TRP A 136 8.34 0.14 10.67
C TRP A 136 9.14 -0.81 11.58
N PHE A 137 10.12 -1.54 11.05
CA PHE A 137 10.97 -2.45 11.84
C PHE A 137 11.78 -1.73 12.92
N SER A 138 12.27 -0.52 12.63
CA SER A 138 13.00 0.32 13.58
C SER A 138 12.08 0.98 14.62
N GLY A 139 10.76 0.94 14.44
CA GLY A 139 9.79 1.57 15.32
C GLY A 139 9.70 0.88 16.69
N LYS A 140 9.29 1.65 17.70
CA LYS A 140 8.76 1.07 18.94
C LYS A 140 7.42 0.39 18.64
N LEU A 141 7.03 -0.59 19.46
CA LEU A 141 5.75 -1.26 19.30
C LEU A 141 4.60 -0.24 19.32
N ASN A 142 3.84 -0.21 18.23
CA ASN A 142 2.66 0.62 18.07
C ASN A 142 1.72 -0.06 17.08
N TYR A 143 0.46 -0.26 17.46
CA TYR A 143 -0.56 -0.79 16.56
C TYR A 143 -1.95 -0.47 17.08
N SER A 144 -2.94 -0.41 16.20
CA SER A 144 -4.34 -0.27 16.57
C SER A 144 -5.01 -1.63 16.72
N ARG A 145 -5.89 -1.78 17.73
CA ARG A 145 -6.60 -3.06 17.98
C ARG A 145 -7.81 -3.25 17.06
N THR A 146 -8.42 -2.16 16.63
CA THR A 146 -9.59 -2.16 15.76
C THR A 146 -9.40 -1.18 14.60
N SER A 147 -10.18 -1.35 13.53
CA SER A 147 -10.19 -0.39 12.42
C SER A 147 -10.68 1.00 12.85
N LEU A 148 -11.53 1.07 13.89
CA LEU A 148 -11.96 2.34 14.46
C LEU A 148 -10.80 3.04 15.18
N ASP A 149 -10.05 2.31 15.99
CA ASP A 149 -8.85 2.82 16.66
C ASP A 149 -7.83 3.31 15.63
N GLU A 150 -7.64 2.56 14.54
CA GLU A 150 -6.72 2.93 13.46
C GLU A 150 -7.15 4.22 12.77
N SER A 151 -8.43 4.35 12.44
CA SER A 151 -9.00 5.58 11.86
C SER A 151 -8.89 6.79 12.80
N SER A 152 -8.88 6.53 14.11
CA SER A 152 -8.78 7.54 15.18
C SER A 152 -7.34 7.76 15.66
N GLU A 153 -6.35 7.07 15.05
CA GLU A 153 -4.94 7.10 15.43
C GLU A 153 -4.73 6.74 16.92
N ILE A 154 -5.42 5.71 17.40
CA ILE A 154 -5.37 5.19 18.77
C ILE A 154 -4.56 3.89 18.79
N ASN A 155 -3.58 3.81 19.69
CA ASN A 155 -2.66 2.70 19.82
C ASN A 155 -3.21 1.56 20.69
N GLN A 156 -2.37 0.54 20.90
CA GLN A 156 -2.71 -0.67 21.63
C GLN A 156 -3.01 -0.43 23.11
N ASP A 157 -2.69 0.74 23.65
CA ASP A 157 -2.95 1.11 25.05
C ASP A 157 -4.19 2.02 25.18
N GLY A 158 -4.93 2.24 24.09
CA GLY A 158 -6.05 3.18 24.07
C GLY A 158 -5.63 4.64 24.09
N LYS A 159 -4.36 4.93 23.76
CA LYS A 159 -3.80 6.30 23.72
C LYS A 159 -3.63 6.79 22.29
N PRO A 160 -3.71 8.11 22.04
CA PRO A 160 -3.34 8.67 20.75
C PRO A 160 -1.92 8.28 20.36
N TYR A 161 -1.68 8.09 19.06
CA TYR A 161 -0.37 7.80 18.52
C TYR A 161 0.64 8.87 18.98
N PRO A 162 1.78 8.45 19.53
CA PRO A 162 2.80 9.40 19.99
C PRO A 162 3.46 10.10 18.80
N SER A 163 4.10 11.24 19.06
CA SER A 163 4.64 12.12 18.00
C SER A 163 5.66 11.46 17.06
N ASP A 164 6.36 10.42 17.52
CA ASP A 164 7.31 9.63 16.76
C ASP A 164 6.67 8.55 15.86
N MET A 165 5.35 8.33 15.97
CA MET A 165 4.55 7.46 15.07
C MET A 165 3.95 8.23 13.89
N TYR A 166 4.60 9.34 13.51
CA TYR A 166 4.27 10.12 12.33
C TYR A 166 5.53 10.28 11.47
N ASP A 167 5.47 9.86 10.21
CA ASP A 167 6.50 10.16 9.22
C ASP A 167 6.05 11.35 8.37
N MET A 168 6.79 12.45 8.47
CA MET A 168 6.52 13.71 7.76
C MET A 168 7.59 14.01 6.69
N SER A 169 8.48 13.04 6.41
CA SER A 169 9.74 13.29 5.71
C SER A 169 10.01 12.35 4.54
N THR A 170 9.61 11.08 4.65
CA THR A 170 9.95 10.04 3.66
C THR A 170 9.23 10.27 2.34
N ILE A 171 7.94 10.61 2.40
CA ILE A 171 7.09 10.85 1.24
C ILE A 171 6.97 12.35 0.99
N LYS A 172 7.14 12.75 -0.26
CA LYS A 172 6.93 14.12 -0.72
C LYS A 172 5.81 14.15 -1.74
N LEU A 173 4.96 15.18 -1.69
CA LEU A 173 3.84 15.33 -2.59
C LEU A 173 4.33 15.37 -4.04
N ASP A 174 5.40 16.10 -4.32
CA ASP A 174 5.99 16.13 -5.67
C ASP A 174 6.52 14.76 -6.13
N TRP A 175 6.95 13.88 -5.22
CA TRP A 175 7.26 12.49 -5.58
C TRP A 175 6.00 11.70 -5.91
N VAL A 176 4.92 11.85 -5.12
CA VAL A 176 3.62 11.22 -5.39
C VAL A 176 3.06 11.66 -6.75
N LEU A 177 3.18 12.94 -7.08
CA LEU A 177 2.66 13.51 -8.32
C LEU A 177 3.44 13.10 -9.59
N ARG A 178 4.58 12.41 -9.47
CA ARG A 178 5.26 11.78 -10.61
C ARG A 178 4.52 10.56 -11.16
N PHE A 179 3.61 9.98 -10.37
CA PHE A 179 2.83 8.81 -10.76
C PHE A 179 1.53 9.28 -11.43
N PRO A 180 1.28 8.91 -12.71
CA PRO A 180 0.13 9.43 -13.47
C PRO A 180 -1.22 9.25 -12.76
N ARG A 181 -1.46 8.09 -12.13
CA ARG A 181 -2.69 7.82 -11.38
C ARG A 181 -2.91 8.76 -10.20
N ALA A 182 -1.84 9.14 -9.50
CA ALA A 182 -1.93 10.06 -8.38
C ALA A 182 -2.08 11.50 -8.87
N LYS A 183 -1.38 11.87 -9.95
CA LYS A 183 -1.53 13.18 -10.60
C LYS A 183 -2.95 13.41 -11.10
N GLN A 184 -3.56 12.41 -11.74
CA GLN A 184 -4.95 12.48 -12.19
C GLN A 184 -5.90 12.77 -11.03
N GLN A 185 -5.75 12.06 -9.91
CA GLN A 185 -6.59 12.27 -8.73
C GLN A 185 -6.33 13.60 -8.02
N PHE A 186 -5.09 14.07 -8.04
CA PHE A 186 -4.74 15.41 -7.58
C PHE A 186 -5.42 16.48 -8.43
N ASP A 187 -5.36 16.36 -9.76
CA ASP A 187 -5.98 17.32 -10.68
C ASP A 187 -7.50 17.33 -10.54
N TYR A 188 -8.12 16.14 -10.46
CA TYR A 188 -9.54 16.01 -10.18
C TYR A 188 -9.92 16.68 -8.85
N LEU A 189 -9.13 16.45 -7.79
CA LEU A 189 -9.37 17.05 -6.48
C LEU A 189 -9.40 18.58 -6.56
N ILE A 190 -8.35 19.19 -7.11
CA ILE A 190 -8.18 20.66 -7.06
C ILE A 190 -9.04 21.40 -8.08
N ASN A 191 -9.46 20.76 -9.18
CA ASN A 191 -10.23 21.43 -10.22
C ASN A 191 -11.74 21.19 -10.05
N GLU A 192 -12.14 19.99 -9.63
CA GLU A 192 -13.54 19.53 -9.66
C GLU A 192 -14.07 19.20 -8.26
N ALA A 193 -13.42 18.27 -7.54
CA ALA A 193 -14.00 17.68 -6.35
C ALA A 193 -14.22 18.69 -5.21
N ILE A 194 -13.34 19.68 -5.08
CA ILE A 194 -13.45 20.77 -4.09
C ILE A 194 -14.67 21.67 -4.30
N ARG A 195 -15.28 21.67 -5.49
CA ARG A 195 -16.46 22.48 -5.83
C ARG A 195 -17.78 21.72 -5.64
N SER A 196 -17.72 20.43 -5.32
CA SER A 196 -18.89 19.58 -5.09
C SER A 196 -19.77 20.09 -3.95
N GLN A 197 -21.05 19.73 -3.96
CA GLN A 197 -21.97 20.06 -2.87
C GLN A 197 -21.51 19.50 -1.52
N LYS A 198 -20.87 18.32 -1.52
CA LYS A 198 -20.25 17.74 -0.31
C LYS A 198 -19.19 18.66 0.27
N SER A 199 -18.31 19.20 -0.57
CA SER A 199 -17.28 20.16 -0.14
C SER A 199 -17.90 21.45 0.39
N ARG A 200 -18.89 22.00 -0.30
CA ARG A 200 -19.60 23.21 0.14
C ARG A 200 -20.25 23.03 1.52
N ASN A 201 -20.94 21.92 1.73
CA ASN A 201 -21.57 21.60 3.01
C ASN A 201 -20.53 21.45 4.15
N GLN A 202 -19.38 20.86 3.85
CA GLN A 202 -18.32 20.70 4.85
C GLN A 202 -17.64 22.05 5.15
N LEU A 203 -17.36 22.86 4.13
CA LEU A 203 -16.83 24.22 4.29
C LEU A 203 -17.78 25.09 5.13
N HIS A 204 -19.09 25.03 4.87
CA HIS A 204 -20.10 25.74 5.68
C HIS A 204 -19.97 25.41 7.17
N LYS A 205 -19.92 24.11 7.51
CA LYS A 205 -19.74 23.65 8.90
C LYS A 205 -18.44 24.16 9.52
N LEU A 206 -17.35 24.17 8.74
CA LEU A 206 -16.04 24.64 9.20
C LEU A 206 -16.00 26.16 9.41
N LEU A 207 -16.78 26.93 8.64
CA LEU A 207 -16.68 28.38 8.57
C LEU A 207 -17.68 29.12 9.47
N ILE A 208 -18.83 28.52 9.83
CA ILE A 208 -19.80 29.11 10.76
C ILE A 208 -19.15 29.68 12.03
N PRO A 209 -18.25 28.95 12.74
CA PRO A 209 -17.68 29.46 14.00
C PRO A 209 -16.84 30.73 13.83
N TYR A 210 -16.46 31.09 12.61
CA TYR A 210 -15.60 32.22 12.30
C TYR A 210 -16.34 33.38 11.63
N LYS A 211 -17.64 33.23 11.32
CA LYS A 211 -18.41 34.14 10.48
C LYS A 211 -18.49 35.58 11.00
N ASP A 212 -18.42 35.76 12.33
CA ASP A 212 -18.51 37.07 13.00
C ASP A 212 -17.17 37.54 13.59
N CYS A 213 -16.09 36.76 13.40
CA CYS A 213 -14.84 36.94 14.15
C CYS A 213 -13.68 37.48 13.31
N ALA A 214 -13.75 37.38 11.98
CA ALA A 214 -12.63 37.76 11.12
C ALA A 214 -13.09 38.22 9.74
N THR A 215 -12.43 39.24 9.19
CA THR A 215 -12.55 39.59 7.76
C THR A 215 -11.77 38.63 6.87
N ARG A 216 -10.68 38.05 7.39
CA ARG A 216 -9.84 37.07 6.71
C ARG A 216 -9.29 36.06 7.69
N LEU A 217 -9.23 34.80 7.27
CA LEU A 217 -8.66 33.72 8.07
C LEU A 217 -7.69 32.92 7.23
N TYR A 218 -6.51 32.67 7.81
CA TYR A 218 -5.54 31.69 7.32
C TYR A 218 -5.43 30.57 8.34
N THR A 219 -5.53 29.33 7.90
CA THR A 219 -5.52 28.18 8.83
C THR A 219 -4.17 27.97 9.49
N ASP A 220 -3.09 28.43 8.86
CA ASP A 220 -1.75 28.40 9.43
C ASP A 220 -1.61 29.35 10.64
N ASP A 221 -2.37 30.45 10.71
CA ASP A 221 -2.37 31.35 11.87
C ASP A 221 -2.98 30.67 13.11
N ILE A 222 -3.87 29.69 12.88
CA ILE A 222 -4.61 28.97 13.93
C ILE A 222 -3.88 27.68 14.34
N CYS A 223 -3.34 26.94 13.36
CA CYS A 223 -2.73 25.63 13.59
C CYS A 223 -1.20 25.67 13.62
N GLY A 224 -0.59 26.81 13.32
CA GLY A 224 0.82 26.89 12.96
C GLY A 224 1.13 26.00 11.76
N ASN A 225 2.35 25.46 11.73
CA ASN A 225 2.76 24.50 10.70
C ASN A 225 2.45 23.04 11.07
N ASP A 226 1.56 22.76 12.03
CA ASP A 226 1.17 21.38 12.38
C ASP A 226 0.11 20.85 11.40
N LEU A 227 0.58 20.10 10.40
CA LEU A 227 -0.27 19.47 9.39
C LEU A 227 -1.33 18.54 9.99
N ARG A 228 -1.09 17.93 11.15
CA ARG A 228 -2.08 17.05 11.80
C ARG A 228 -3.24 17.87 12.35
N ASN A 229 -2.96 19.04 12.93
CA ASN A 229 -4.00 19.95 13.38
C ASN A 229 -4.79 20.53 12.20
N ILE A 230 -4.12 20.87 11.11
CA ILE A 230 -4.78 21.29 9.86
C ILE A 230 -5.70 20.17 9.34
N HIS A 231 -5.22 18.93 9.31
CA HIS A 231 -6.01 17.78 8.88
C HIS A 231 -7.25 17.58 9.76
N ARG A 232 -7.10 17.53 11.08
CA ARG A 232 -8.21 17.27 12.01
C ARG A 232 -9.26 18.39 12.01
N ARG A 233 -8.84 19.64 11.85
CA ARG A 233 -9.72 20.80 12.04
C ARG A 233 -10.28 21.40 10.74
N PHE A 234 -9.55 21.27 9.64
CA PHE A 234 -9.82 22.03 8.42
C PHE A 234 -9.88 21.20 7.15
N GLN A 235 -9.70 19.86 7.23
CA GLN A 235 -9.95 18.98 6.09
C GLN A 235 -11.42 19.06 5.67
N PHE A 236 -11.65 19.26 4.36
CA PHE A 236 -13.01 19.39 3.83
C PHE A 236 -13.29 18.53 2.61
N GLN A 237 -12.24 18.08 1.90
CA GLN A 237 -12.38 17.16 0.77
C GLN A 237 -11.17 16.23 0.65
N TYR A 238 -11.34 15.12 -0.06
CA TYR A 238 -10.23 14.25 -0.47
C TYR A 238 -10.56 13.56 -1.80
N SER A 239 -9.53 13.05 -2.49
CA SER A 239 -9.69 12.09 -3.57
C SER A 239 -8.86 10.84 -3.30
N ARG A 240 -9.41 9.69 -3.68
CA ARG A 240 -8.82 8.37 -3.43
C ARG A 240 -7.95 7.95 -4.60
N VAL A 241 -6.76 7.46 -4.29
CA VAL A 241 -5.84 6.82 -5.25
C VAL A 241 -5.81 5.33 -4.93
N ASP A 242 -6.57 4.55 -5.68
CA ASP A 242 -6.61 3.10 -5.49
C ASP A 242 -5.40 2.41 -6.12
N SER A 243 -4.60 1.72 -5.30
CA SER A 243 -3.56 0.80 -5.77
C SER A 243 -2.80 0.07 -4.64
N THR A 244 -3.44 -0.76 -3.79
CA THR A 244 -2.63 -1.53 -2.81
C THR A 244 -1.67 -2.49 -3.49
N PHE A 245 -0.52 -2.77 -2.85
CA PHE A 245 0.45 -3.74 -3.34
C PHE A 245 -0.19 -5.13 -3.52
N GLY A 246 -0.92 -5.61 -2.52
CA GLY A 246 -1.66 -6.87 -2.60
C GLY A 246 -2.81 -6.83 -3.62
N GLN A 247 -3.58 -5.73 -3.69
CA GLN A 247 -4.63 -5.57 -4.71
C GLN A 247 -4.04 -5.60 -6.12
N LYS A 248 -2.88 -4.99 -6.36
CA LYS A 248 -2.20 -5.07 -7.66
C LYS A 248 -1.74 -6.48 -7.98
N ILE A 249 -1.23 -7.22 -6.99
CA ILE A 249 -0.92 -8.65 -7.15
C ILE A 249 -2.19 -9.44 -7.50
N GLU A 250 -3.31 -9.13 -6.86
CA GLU A 250 -4.60 -9.82 -6.96
C GLU A 250 -5.33 -9.54 -8.29
N THR A 251 -5.55 -8.26 -8.64
CA THR A 251 -6.26 -7.87 -9.88
C THR A 251 -5.53 -8.35 -11.14
N GLN A 252 -4.22 -8.53 -11.10
CA GLN A 252 -3.42 -8.84 -12.29
C GLN A 252 -3.32 -10.34 -12.60
N LEU A 253 -3.96 -11.17 -11.77
CA LEU A 253 -4.13 -12.62 -12.02
C LEU A 253 -5.31 -12.91 -12.95
N ASP A 254 -6.17 -11.92 -13.23
CA ASP A 254 -7.10 -11.98 -14.35
C ASP A 254 -6.32 -11.81 -15.68
N ALA A 255 -6.55 -12.73 -16.63
CA ALA A 255 -5.85 -12.80 -17.90
C ALA A 255 -6.02 -11.52 -18.76
N GLN A 256 -7.04 -10.70 -18.46
CA GLN A 256 -7.28 -9.39 -19.09
C GLN A 256 -6.42 -8.23 -18.54
N LEU A 257 -5.50 -8.45 -17.58
CA LEU A 257 -4.73 -7.38 -16.92
C LEU A 257 -3.20 -7.51 -16.98
N ARG A 258 -2.65 -8.34 -17.88
CA ARG A 258 -1.19 -8.40 -18.15
C ARG A 258 -0.59 -7.06 -18.65
N ASN A 259 -1.43 -6.07 -18.97
CA ASN A 259 -1.02 -4.72 -19.38
C ASN A 259 -0.96 -3.69 -18.24
N ASN A 260 -1.49 -3.97 -17.04
CA ASN A 260 -1.62 -2.96 -15.97
C ASN A 260 -0.38 -2.77 -15.08
N GLY A 261 0.73 -3.43 -15.42
CA GLY A 261 2.07 -3.23 -14.85
C GLY A 261 2.24 -3.74 -13.41
N VAL A 262 3.44 -4.17 -13.01
CA VAL A 262 3.67 -4.67 -11.63
C VAL A 262 3.55 -3.56 -10.57
N PRO A 263 3.40 -3.89 -9.26
CA PRO A 263 3.48 -2.89 -8.21
C PRO A 263 4.73 -2.02 -8.35
N ASP A 264 4.52 -0.70 -8.31
CA ASP A 264 5.58 0.31 -8.34
C ASP A 264 5.81 0.87 -6.93
N ASP A 265 6.81 1.73 -6.78
CA ASP A 265 7.23 2.24 -5.46
C ASP A 265 6.11 3.01 -4.75
N LEU A 266 5.18 3.64 -5.48
CA LEU A 266 4.01 4.27 -4.90
C LEU A 266 3.06 3.25 -4.26
N SER A 267 2.80 2.12 -4.93
CA SER A 267 1.95 1.05 -4.39
C SER A 267 2.59 0.33 -3.22
N GLY A 268 3.90 0.11 -3.24
CA GLY A 268 4.61 -0.49 -2.11
C GLY A 268 4.72 0.43 -0.89
N ALA A 269 4.73 1.75 -1.11
CA ALA A 269 4.87 2.73 -0.04
C ALA A 269 3.54 3.11 0.62
N LEU A 270 2.49 3.34 -0.16
CA LEU A 270 1.23 3.93 0.30
C LEU A 270 -0.01 3.08 -0.01
N GLY A 271 0.17 1.97 -0.72
CA GLY A 271 -0.94 1.15 -1.20
C GLY A 271 -2.08 1.95 -1.84
N SER A 272 -3.26 1.90 -1.20
CA SER A 272 -4.40 2.76 -1.52
C SER A 272 -4.47 3.87 -0.49
N PHE A 273 -4.32 5.11 -0.95
CA PHE A 273 -4.22 6.28 -0.09
C PHE A 273 -5.13 7.40 -0.58
N ASN A 274 -5.27 8.46 0.21
CA ASN A 274 -6.04 9.64 -0.16
C ASN A 274 -5.13 10.86 -0.29
N ILE A 275 -5.46 11.71 -1.27
CA ILE A 275 -4.98 13.08 -1.37
C ILE A 275 -6.04 13.96 -0.74
N TYR A 276 -5.67 14.74 0.28
CA TYR A 276 -6.58 15.55 1.07
C TYR A 276 -6.47 17.02 0.69
N ALA A 277 -7.61 17.71 0.75
CA ALA A 277 -7.72 19.17 0.71
C ALA A 277 -8.21 19.67 2.08
N ALA A 278 -7.46 20.63 2.64
CA ALA A 278 -7.84 21.36 3.84
C ALA A 278 -7.93 22.86 3.55
N LEU A 279 -8.79 23.56 4.29
CA LEU A 279 -8.94 25.01 4.15
C LEU A 279 -7.57 25.68 4.36
N GLY A 280 -7.20 26.58 3.44
CA GLY A 280 -5.95 27.35 3.51
C GLY A 280 -6.23 28.80 3.86
N SER A 281 -7.08 29.45 3.07
CA SER A 281 -7.50 30.82 3.34
C SER A 281 -8.93 31.11 2.89
N VAL A 282 -9.57 32.03 3.62
CA VAL A 282 -10.94 32.48 3.39
C VAL A 282 -11.07 33.97 3.70
N ARG A 283 -11.92 34.66 2.95
CA ARG A 283 -12.33 36.05 3.18
C ARG A 283 -13.82 36.06 3.52
N PHE A 284 -14.21 36.84 4.50
CA PHE A 284 -15.61 37.02 4.89
C PHE A 284 -16.07 38.41 4.47
N SER A 285 -17.28 38.47 3.91
CA SER A 285 -17.99 39.70 3.60
C SER A 285 -19.37 39.66 4.24
N TRP A 286 -19.78 40.78 4.84
CA TRP A 286 -21.13 40.94 5.38
C TRP A 286 -21.91 41.92 4.51
N ASP A 287 -23.07 41.48 4.06
CA ASP A 287 -23.99 42.28 3.28
C ASP A 287 -24.99 42.97 4.22
N VAL A 288 -25.00 44.31 4.19
CA VAL A 288 -25.77 45.14 5.10
C VAL A 288 -27.28 44.98 4.89
N ASP A 289 -27.69 44.86 3.62
CA ASP A 289 -29.10 44.90 3.23
C ASP A 289 -29.79 43.55 3.45
N SER A 290 -29.08 42.46 3.16
CA SER A 290 -29.57 41.09 3.34
C SER A 290 -29.26 40.51 4.72
N HIS A 291 -28.43 41.20 5.52
CA HIS A 291 -27.91 40.74 6.80
C HIS A 291 -27.24 39.35 6.73
N ARG A 292 -26.58 39.03 5.61
CA ARG A 292 -25.94 37.73 5.36
C ARG A 292 -24.42 37.84 5.32
N THR A 293 -23.76 36.88 5.93
CA THR A 293 -22.30 36.70 5.78
C THR A 293 -22.04 35.71 4.67
N THR A 294 -21.12 36.05 3.77
CA THR A 294 -20.59 35.12 2.76
C THR A 294 -19.11 34.93 3.00
N ALA A 295 -18.68 33.67 2.92
CA ALA A 295 -17.29 33.29 2.98
C ALA A 295 -16.79 32.87 1.60
N GLU A 296 -15.75 33.55 1.14
CA GLU A 296 -15.05 33.25 -0.11
C GLU A 296 -13.78 32.47 0.20
N VAL A 297 -13.81 31.16 -0.08
CA VAL A 297 -12.65 30.30 0.08
C VAL A 297 -11.69 30.58 -1.07
N THR A 298 -10.52 31.14 -0.74
CA THR A 298 -9.54 31.67 -1.71
C THR A 298 -8.28 30.82 -1.85
N GLY A 299 -8.08 29.84 -0.97
CA GLY A 299 -7.03 28.85 -1.13
C GLY A 299 -7.16 27.64 -0.20
N MET A 300 -6.45 26.57 -0.56
CA MET A 300 -6.41 25.31 0.18
C MET A 300 -4.99 24.80 0.37
N TRP A 301 -4.81 23.93 1.35
CA TRP A 301 -3.66 23.05 1.49
C TRP A 301 -3.98 21.68 0.89
N VAL A 302 -3.06 21.15 0.08
CA VAL A 302 -3.15 19.79 -0.47
C VAL A 302 -1.97 18.95 0.01
N TYR A 303 -2.23 17.72 0.44
CA TYR A 303 -1.25 16.78 1.00
C TYR A 303 -1.75 15.34 0.94
N VAL A 304 -0.86 14.38 1.17
CA VAL A 304 -1.19 12.97 1.35
C VAL A 304 -1.14 12.62 2.83
N LYS A 305 -2.08 11.78 3.26
CA LYS A 305 -2.04 11.06 4.54
C LYS A 305 -2.36 9.60 4.28
N ASP A 306 -1.59 8.71 4.88
CA ASP A 306 -1.81 7.27 4.79
C ASP A 306 -1.45 6.56 6.10
N ASN A 307 -2.08 5.41 6.35
CA ASN A 307 -1.81 4.58 7.52
C ASN A 307 -0.89 3.42 7.11
N TYR A 308 0.37 3.44 7.55
CA TYR A 308 1.31 2.34 7.29
C TYR A 308 1.16 1.28 8.39
N THR A 309 0.41 0.22 8.08
CA THR A 309 0.00 -0.81 9.03
C THR A 309 -0.01 -2.20 8.39
N PHE A 310 0.15 -3.23 9.21
CA PHE A 310 -0.04 -4.64 8.84
C PHE A 310 -1.24 -5.22 9.60
N THR A 311 -2.32 -4.44 9.75
CA THR A 311 -3.56 -4.86 10.40
C THR A 311 -4.52 -5.41 9.36
N ASP A 312 -4.97 -6.64 9.56
CA ASP A 312 -6.03 -7.25 8.75
C ASP A 312 -7.40 -6.87 9.30
N LYS A 313 -8.42 -6.94 8.43
CA LYS A 313 -9.79 -6.74 8.88
C LYS A 313 -10.23 -7.92 9.76
N PRO A 314 -10.98 -7.65 10.85
CA PRO A 314 -11.48 -8.72 11.71
C PRO A 314 -12.28 -9.77 10.93
N GLY A 315 -11.91 -11.04 11.08
CA GLY A 315 -12.59 -12.17 10.41
C GLY A 315 -12.19 -12.40 8.95
N GLU A 316 -11.34 -11.55 8.35
CA GLU A 316 -10.76 -11.79 7.04
C GLU A 316 -9.41 -12.51 7.16
N ARG A 317 -9.05 -13.29 6.12
CA ARG A 317 -7.73 -13.89 6.01
C ARG A 317 -6.65 -12.81 5.87
N SER A 318 -5.50 -13.06 6.46
CA SER A 318 -4.35 -12.16 6.37
C SER A 318 -3.96 -11.87 4.92
N GLN A 319 -3.73 -10.59 4.60
CA GLN A 319 -3.40 -10.19 3.23
C GLN A 319 -2.10 -10.84 2.76
N TYR A 320 -2.14 -11.46 1.58
CA TYR A 320 -0.96 -12.02 0.92
C TYR A 320 -0.15 -10.92 0.22
N LEU A 321 1.15 -10.87 0.52
CA LEU A 321 2.08 -9.84 0.06
C LEU A 321 3.13 -10.41 -0.92
N GLY A 322 2.93 -11.59 -1.48
CA GLY A 322 3.89 -12.21 -2.40
C GLY A 322 4.77 -13.28 -1.74
N HIS A 323 5.57 -13.97 -2.55
CA HIS A 323 6.68 -14.77 -2.05
C HIS A 323 7.97 -13.96 -2.19
N TRP A 324 8.69 -13.76 -1.10
CA TRP A 324 9.87 -12.91 -1.03
C TRP A 324 11.15 -13.72 -0.86
N SER A 325 12.21 -13.21 -1.48
CA SER A 325 13.57 -13.67 -1.27
C SER A 325 14.52 -12.48 -1.27
N SER A 326 15.81 -12.73 -1.02
CA SER A 326 16.85 -11.70 -1.14
C SER A 326 17.00 -11.12 -2.56
N ASN A 327 16.36 -11.72 -3.58
CA ASN A 327 16.37 -11.25 -4.96
C ASN A 327 15.11 -10.47 -5.39
N GLY A 328 14.11 -10.37 -4.51
CA GLY A 328 12.86 -9.65 -4.77
C GLY A 328 11.64 -10.49 -4.47
N VAL A 329 10.53 -10.15 -5.13
CA VAL A 329 9.23 -10.79 -4.95
C VAL A 329 8.79 -11.54 -6.20
N ILE A 330 8.10 -12.66 -6.00
CA ILE A 330 7.33 -13.37 -7.03
C ILE A 330 5.90 -13.58 -6.55
N VAL A 331 5.01 -13.90 -7.48
CA VAL A 331 3.63 -14.25 -7.18
C VAL A 331 3.37 -15.68 -7.63
N VAL A 332 2.97 -16.53 -6.68
CA VAL A 332 2.44 -17.86 -6.99
C VAL A 332 0.91 -17.73 -7.14
N PRO A 333 0.32 -17.98 -8.33
CA PRO A 333 -1.08 -17.72 -8.61
C PRO A 333 -2.04 -18.45 -7.68
N TYR A 334 -1.72 -19.70 -7.35
CA TYR A 334 -2.51 -20.49 -6.40
C TYR A 334 -2.57 -19.83 -5.02
N SER A 335 -1.43 -19.42 -4.48
CA SER A 335 -1.36 -18.79 -3.15
C SER A 335 -2.10 -17.46 -3.13
N ALA A 336 -2.02 -16.68 -4.20
CA ALA A 336 -2.76 -15.42 -4.32
C ALA A 336 -4.27 -15.64 -4.46
N ALA A 337 -4.71 -16.59 -5.31
CA ALA A 337 -6.12 -16.94 -5.47
C ALA A 337 -6.71 -17.54 -4.19
N ALA A 338 -5.96 -18.40 -3.49
CA ALA A 338 -6.37 -18.97 -2.21
C ALA A 338 -6.46 -17.90 -1.12
N ALA A 339 -5.55 -16.92 -1.08
CA ALA A 339 -5.66 -15.78 -0.18
C ALA A 339 -6.94 -14.96 -0.45
N PHE A 340 -7.27 -14.74 -1.73
CA PHE A 340 -8.43 -13.97 -2.16
C PHE A 340 -9.78 -14.66 -1.86
N LEU A 341 -9.91 -15.94 -2.19
CA LEU A 341 -11.21 -16.63 -2.16
C LEU A 341 -11.81 -16.74 -0.76
N ASN A 342 -11.05 -16.42 0.31
CA ASN A 342 -11.44 -16.43 1.73
C ASN A 342 -12.40 -17.57 2.11
N SER A 343 -12.20 -18.75 1.49
CA SER A 343 -13.12 -19.87 1.56
C SER A 343 -12.47 -20.97 2.39
N GLU A 344 -13.24 -21.50 3.36
CA GLU A 344 -12.86 -22.69 4.12
C GLU A 344 -12.65 -23.92 3.21
N HIS A 345 -13.20 -23.90 2.00
CA HIS A 345 -13.12 -24.99 1.03
C HIS A 345 -11.83 -24.98 0.21
N VAL A 346 -11.05 -23.89 0.24
CA VAL A 346 -9.75 -23.81 -0.43
C VAL A 346 -8.65 -23.87 0.64
N PRO A 347 -8.07 -25.06 0.91
CA PRO A 347 -7.03 -25.20 1.92
C PRO A 347 -5.81 -24.35 1.50
N TYR A 348 -5.54 -23.31 2.28
CA TYR A 348 -4.34 -22.50 2.11
C TYR A 348 -3.21 -23.10 2.92
N VAL A 349 -2.13 -23.44 2.23
CA VAL A 349 -0.91 -23.94 2.85
C VAL A 349 0.18 -22.94 2.53
N LYS A 350 0.78 -22.34 3.56
CA LYS A 350 2.02 -21.56 3.37
C LYS A 350 3.14 -22.53 3.01
N TYR A 351 3.72 -22.37 1.84
CA TYR A 351 4.89 -23.14 1.41
C TYR A 351 5.88 -22.24 0.68
N ALA A 352 7.17 -22.44 0.96
CA ALA A 352 8.23 -21.80 0.19
C ALA A 352 8.38 -22.48 -1.17
N VAL A 353 8.89 -21.73 -2.15
CA VAL A 353 9.16 -22.24 -3.51
C VAL A 353 10.57 -21.88 -3.96
N ALA A 354 11.22 -22.77 -4.69
CA ALA A 354 12.54 -22.55 -5.27
C ALA A 354 12.48 -22.36 -6.79
N ARG A 355 13.22 -21.36 -7.27
CA ARG A 355 13.57 -21.16 -8.68
C ARG A 355 14.95 -21.77 -8.92
N GLY A 356 15.00 -22.98 -9.46
CA GLY A 356 16.25 -23.72 -9.64
C GLY A 356 16.76 -24.36 -8.35
N ASN A 357 18.07 -24.27 -8.09
CA ASN A 357 18.72 -24.91 -6.94
C ASN A 357 18.35 -24.18 -5.62
N SER A 358 17.71 -24.88 -4.69
CA SER A 358 17.25 -24.37 -3.39
C SER A 358 18.38 -24.09 -2.39
N LEU A 359 19.59 -24.59 -2.64
CA LEU A 359 20.77 -24.34 -1.80
C LEU A 359 21.38 -22.94 -2.04
N ILE A 360 20.96 -22.25 -3.12
CA ILE A 360 21.49 -20.93 -3.48
C ILE A 360 20.64 -19.83 -2.84
N LYS A 361 21.27 -18.91 -2.11
CA LYS A 361 20.58 -17.79 -1.47
C LYS A 361 19.89 -16.92 -2.53
N GLY A 362 18.60 -16.64 -2.32
CA GLY A 362 17.77 -15.86 -3.24
C GLY A 362 17.08 -16.66 -4.34
N ASN A 363 17.28 -17.98 -4.40
CA ASN A 363 16.48 -18.87 -5.25
C ASN A 363 15.22 -19.38 -4.53
N VAL A 364 15.23 -19.38 -3.20
CA VAL A 364 14.08 -19.76 -2.37
C VAL A 364 13.27 -18.53 -2.01
N TYR A 365 11.97 -18.56 -2.26
CA TYR A 365 11.01 -17.50 -2.01
C TYR A 365 9.98 -17.97 -0.99
N TYR A 366 9.77 -17.17 0.04
CA TYR A 366 8.92 -17.48 1.19
C TYR A 366 7.63 -16.67 1.11
N PRO A 367 6.45 -17.28 1.30
CA PRO A 367 5.19 -16.53 1.34
C PRO A 367 5.22 -15.56 2.52
N VAL A 368 4.83 -14.31 2.28
CA VAL A 368 4.74 -13.26 3.31
C VAL A 368 3.32 -12.70 3.32
N GLU A 369 2.80 -12.48 4.51
CA GLU A 369 1.50 -11.87 4.78
C GLU A 369 1.58 -10.85 5.92
N ASN A 370 0.52 -10.06 6.11
CA ASN A 370 0.41 -9.11 7.23
C ASN A 370 0.63 -9.78 8.61
N VAL A 371 0.06 -10.97 8.84
CA VAL A 371 0.24 -11.73 10.09
C VAL A 371 1.70 -12.06 10.39
N ASP A 372 2.55 -12.18 9.38
CA ASP A 372 3.98 -12.47 9.57
C ASP A 372 4.70 -11.25 10.19
N PHE A 373 4.31 -10.02 9.83
CA PHE A 373 4.79 -8.80 10.48
C PHE A 373 4.28 -8.68 11.92
N ARG A 374 3.01 -9.01 12.17
CA ARG A 374 2.46 -9.02 13.55
C ARG A 374 3.16 -10.03 14.45
N ARG A 375 3.40 -11.23 13.94
CA ARG A 375 4.20 -12.24 14.64
C ARG A 375 5.62 -11.75 14.93
N TRP A 376 6.26 -11.09 13.97
CA TRP A 376 7.58 -10.48 14.21
C TRP A 376 7.51 -9.43 15.32
N ALA A 377 6.46 -8.60 15.34
CA ALA A 377 6.27 -7.58 16.36
C ALA A 377 6.07 -8.16 17.76
N GLU A 378 5.30 -9.25 17.88
CA GLU A 378 5.11 -10.00 19.13
C GLU A 378 6.43 -10.57 19.67
N ILE A 379 7.25 -11.18 18.80
CA ILE A 379 8.54 -11.78 19.19
C ILE A 379 9.51 -10.71 19.70
N HIS A 380 9.57 -9.55 19.04
CA HIS A 380 10.60 -8.54 19.31
C HIS A 380 10.13 -7.43 20.23
N THR A 381 8.82 -7.30 20.48
CA THR A 381 8.21 -6.12 21.12
C THR A 381 8.61 -4.82 20.38
N ARG A 382 8.65 -4.90 19.05
CA ARG A 382 9.06 -3.83 18.11
C ARG A 382 8.13 -3.87 16.90
N GLY A 383 8.32 -2.97 15.94
CA GLY A 383 7.42 -2.91 14.79
C GLY A 383 6.28 -1.96 15.12
N GLY A 384 6.38 -0.74 14.60
CA GLY A 384 5.46 0.34 14.93
C GLY A 384 4.69 0.77 13.72
N ASP A 385 3.38 0.54 13.70
CA ASP A 385 2.47 1.19 12.76
C ASP A 385 2.56 2.70 12.94
N PHE A 386 2.48 3.44 11.84
CA PHE A 386 2.64 4.88 11.87
C PHE A 386 1.83 5.54 10.77
N ILE A 387 1.60 6.85 10.92
CA ILE A 387 0.93 7.65 9.90
C ILE A 387 1.98 8.28 9.01
N VAL A 388 1.84 8.13 7.71
CA VAL A 388 2.64 8.81 6.70
C VAL A 388 1.91 10.09 6.29
N TYR A 389 2.61 11.21 6.33
CA TYR A 389 2.19 12.46 5.71
C TYR A 389 3.21 12.87 4.66
N SER A 390 2.73 13.40 3.54
CA SER A 390 3.58 14.21 2.67
C SER A 390 3.80 15.61 3.26
N ASP A 391 4.68 16.39 2.65
CA ASP A 391 4.61 17.84 2.74
C ASP A 391 3.28 18.37 2.18
N LYS A 392 2.87 19.56 2.63
CA LYS A 392 1.67 20.26 2.18
C LYS A 392 2.01 21.31 1.12
N LYS A 393 1.13 21.49 0.14
CA LYS A 393 1.23 22.52 -0.91
C LYS A 393 0.04 23.46 -0.85
N TYR A 394 0.29 24.77 -0.85
CA TYR A 394 -0.76 25.77 -0.96
C TYR A 394 -1.23 25.88 -2.41
N ILE A 395 -2.54 25.83 -2.63
CA ILE A 395 -3.17 25.98 -3.95
C ILE A 395 -4.18 27.14 -3.86
N PRO A 396 -3.93 28.27 -4.55
CA PRO A 396 -4.93 29.31 -4.72
C PRO A 396 -6.15 28.77 -5.47
N ILE A 397 -7.35 29.22 -5.07
CA ILE A 397 -8.61 28.81 -5.69
C ILE A 397 -9.15 29.97 -6.51
N SER A 398 -9.30 29.73 -7.82
CA SER A 398 -9.91 30.68 -8.74
C SER A 398 -10.92 29.96 -9.66
N PRO A 399 -12.16 30.48 -9.81
CA PRO A 399 -12.77 31.50 -8.94
C PRO A 399 -12.91 30.99 -7.49
N PRO A 400 -12.95 31.88 -6.48
CA PRO A 400 -13.20 31.50 -5.08
C PRO A 400 -14.48 30.66 -4.94
N ILE A 401 -14.53 29.79 -3.92
CA ILE A 401 -15.76 29.08 -3.59
C ILE A 401 -16.54 29.93 -2.60
N GLU A 402 -17.67 30.45 -3.04
CA GLU A 402 -18.61 31.19 -2.19
C GLU A 402 -19.46 30.24 -1.36
N ILE A 403 -19.48 30.50 -0.05
CA ILE A 403 -20.24 29.76 0.94
C ILE A 403 -21.10 30.78 1.70
N PRO A 404 -22.43 30.80 1.52
CA PRO A 404 -23.31 31.56 2.39
C PRO A 404 -23.30 30.94 3.80
N LEU A 405 -23.24 31.76 4.86
CA LEU A 405 -23.11 31.31 6.26
C LEU A 405 -24.29 31.68 7.16
#